data_AF-A0A0K8W2J3-F1
#
_entry.id   AF-A0A0K8W2J3-F1
#
_cell.length_a   1.000
_cell.length_b   1.000
_cell.length_c   1.000
_cell.angle_alpha   90.00
_cell.angle_beta   90.00
_cell.angle_gamma   90.00
#
_symmetry.space_group_name_H-M   'P 1'
#
loop_
_entity.id
_entity.type
_entity.pdbx_description
1 polymer ?
#
loop_
_entity_poly.entity_id
_entity_poly.type
_entity_poly.pdbx_seq_one_letter_code
_entity_poly.pdbx_strand_id
1 'polypeptide(L)'
;MILDIMERYLKIRKHGFFRLDGSTAVDERQDMINDFNADSDIFIFLLSTKAGGVGINLTAADTCIIHDIDFNPYNDKQAEDRCHRMGQTRPVTIYRLIAESTIEEGMQMVAEEKLKLEKEITANEKGEVHEQKCVVRLLTMALGLDKDEEERLNNSMNNSLTSQ
;
A
#
# COMPACT_ATOMS: atom_id res chain seq x y z
N MET A 1 15.24 9.15 -0.74
CA MET A 1 13.85 8.63 -0.67
C MET A 1 13.15 9.17 0.57
N ILE A 2 11.81 9.13 0.62
CA ILE A 2 11.00 9.60 1.76
C ILE A 2 11.45 9.01 3.11
N LEU A 3 11.85 7.73 3.12
CA LEU A 3 12.37 7.06 4.30
C LEU A 3 13.63 7.72 4.88
N ASP A 4 14.49 8.33 4.06
CA ASP A 4 15.68 9.04 4.54
C ASP A 4 15.29 10.31 5.32
N ILE A 5 14.22 10.98 4.88
CA ILE A 5 13.67 12.17 5.54
C ILE A 5 13.04 11.76 6.86
N MET A 6 12.26 10.68 6.87
CA MET A 6 11.67 10.12 8.10
C MET A 6 12.74 9.71 9.10
N GLU A 7 13.79 9.02 8.65
CA GLU A 7 14.93 8.64 9.47
C GLU A 7 15.56 9.86 10.15
N ARG A 8 15.80 10.94 9.37
CA ARG A 8 16.35 12.18 9.91
C ARG A 8 15.41 12.83 10.92
N TYR A 9 14.11 12.84 10.64
CA TYR A 9 13.10 13.39 11.54
C TYR A 9 13.05 12.63 12.87
N LEU A 10 13.04 11.30 12.85
CA LEU A 10 13.02 10.47 14.06
C LEU A 10 14.27 10.67 14.92
N LYS A 11 15.45 10.83 14.30
CA LYS A 11 16.68 11.20 15.01
C LYS A 11 16.57 12.55 15.71
N ILE A 12 15.98 13.56 15.06
CA ILE A 12 15.77 14.89 15.67
C ILE A 12 14.80 14.79 16.86
N ARG A 13 13.75 13.97 16.73
CA ARG A 13 12.74 13.75 17.79
C ARG A 13 13.21 12.80 18.88
N LYS A 14 14.38 12.16 18.73
CA LYS A 14 14.98 11.19 19.66
C LYS A 14 14.09 9.96 19.90
N HIS A 15 13.42 9.47 18.85
CA HIS A 15 12.71 8.19 18.90
C HIS A 15 13.61 7.07 18.37
N GLY A 16 13.64 5.94 19.07
CA GLY A 16 14.27 4.71 18.58
C GLY A 16 13.49 4.13 17.41
N PHE A 17 14.19 3.67 16.38
CA PHE A 17 13.56 3.08 15.20
C PHE A 17 14.44 2.06 14.51
N PHE A 18 13.81 1.15 13.77
CA PHE A 18 14.46 0.29 12.77
C PHE A 18 14.04 0.70 11.35
N ARG A 19 14.85 0.33 10.36
CA ARG A 19 14.57 0.57 8.94
C ARG A 19 14.89 -0.66 8.11
N LEU A 20 13.89 -1.15 7.37
CA LEU A 20 14.05 -2.27 6.45
C LEU A 20 13.59 -1.84 5.05
N ASP A 21 14.53 -1.83 4.11
CA ASP A 21 14.27 -1.58 2.70
C ASP A 21 15.06 -2.52 1.78
N GLY A 22 15.06 -2.26 0.47
CA GLY A 22 15.75 -3.10 -0.50
C GLY A 22 17.27 -3.13 -0.34
N SER A 23 17.87 -2.18 0.38
CA SER A 23 19.31 -2.11 0.62
C SER A 23 19.77 -2.89 1.85
N THR A 24 18.84 -3.28 2.75
CA THR A 24 19.15 -4.08 3.94
C THR A 24 19.56 -5.50 3.56
N ALA A 25 20.69 -5.97 4.10
CA ALA A 25 21.21 -7.30 3.86
C ALA A 25 20.23 -8.37 4.36
N VAL A 26 20.10 -9.49 3.64
CA VAL A 26 19.03 -10.48 3.87
C VAL A 26 19.18 -11.17 5.23
N ASP A 27 20.42 -11.43 5.63
CA ASP A 27 20.82 -11.98 6.91
C ASP A 27 20.42 -11.09 8.10
N GLU A 28 20.57 -9.76 7.97
CA GLU A 28 20.24 -8.81 9.04
C GLU A 28 18.72 -8.63 9.24
N ARG A 29 17.91 -8.89 8.22
CA ARG A 29 16.46 -8.62 8.27
C ARG A 29 15.77 -9.37 9.39
N GLN A 30 16.11 -10.65 9.59
CA GLN A 30 15.44 -11.48 10.58
C GLN A 30 15.78 -11.03 12.01
N ASP A 31 17.03 -10.64 12.25
CA ASP A 31 17.48 -10.15 13.54
C ASP A 31 16.78 -8.84 13.91
N MET A 32 16.70 -7.89 12.97
CA MET A 32 15.94 -6.64 13.17
C MET A 32 14.46 -6.87 13.53
N ILE A 33 13.82 -7.86 12.89
CA ILE A 33 12.42 -8.22 13.16
C ILE A 33 12.28 -8.84 14.56
N ASN A 34 13.23 -9.70 14.94
CA ASN A 34 13.22 -10.33 16.26
C ASN A 34 13.43 -9.28 17.35
N ASP A 35 14.39 -8.38 17.16
CA ASP A 35 14.70 -7.29 18.09
C ASP A 35 13.51 -6.36 18.25
N PHE A 36 12.85 -5.95 17.15
CA PHE A 36 11.63 -5.14 17.24
C PHE A 36 10.49 -5.84 17.98
N ASN A 37 10.35 -7.15 17.81
CA ASN A 37 9.29 -7.89 18.49
C ASN A 37 9.58 -8.13 19.98
N ALA A 38 10.85 -8.08 20.39
CA ALA A 38 11.30 -8.32 21.76
C ALA A 38 11.46 -7.02 22.57
N ASP A 39 11.89 -5.94 21.94
CA ASP A 39 12.23 -4.68 22.58
C ASP A 39 11.09 -3.65 22.47
N SER A 40 10.48 -3.32 23.61
CA SER A 40 9.42 -2.31 23.70
C SER A 40 9.92 -0.86 23.61
N ASP A 41 11.23 -0.62 23.71
CA ASP A 41 11.80 0.73 23.65
C ASP A 41 11.94 1.24 22.20
N ILE A 42 11.81 0.35 21.21
CA ILE A 42 11.80 0.72 19.78
C ILE A 42 10.40 1.18 19.38
N PHE A 43 10.28 2.48 19.11
CA PHE A 43 8.99 3.12 18.85
C PHE A 43 8.47 2.90 17.43
N ILE A 44 9.35 2.92 16.42
CA ILE A 44 8.95 2.88 15.00
C ILE A 44 9.74 1.85 14.20
N PHE A 45 9.06 1.13 13.32
CA PHE A 45 9.70 0.29 12.29
C PHE A 45 9.38 0.86 10.90
N LEU A 46 10.38 1.43 10.23
CA LEU A 46 10.25 1.98 8.89
C LEU A 46 10.36 0.85 7.86
N LEU A 47 9.34 0.74 7.01
CA LEU A 47 9.28 -0.22 5.91
C LEU A 47 9.10 0.49 4.57
N SER A 48 9.76 -0.03 3.54
CA SER A 48 9.33 0.24 2.17
C SER A 48 8.28 -0.79 1.74
N THR A 49 7.25 -0.36 1.01
CA THR A 49 6.13 -1.21 0.56
C THR A 49 6.62 -2.42 -0.24
N LYS A 50 7.69 -2.26 -1.04
CA LYS A 50 8.34 -3.37 -1.77
C LYS A 50 9.15 -4.33 -0.88
N ALA A 51 9.81 -3.85 0.16
CA ALA A 51 10.52 -4.73 1.09
C ALA A 51 9.55 -5.47 2.04
N GLY A 52 8.34 -4.95 2.23
CA GLY A 52 7.23 -5.62 2.92
C GLY A 52 6.63 -6.82 2.20
N GLY A 53 7.00 -7.07 0.93
CA GLY A 53 6.69 -8.30 0.19
C GLY A 53 7.39 -9.54 0.73
N VAL A 54 8.45 -9.34 1.52
CA VAL A 54 9.09 -10.41 2.30
C VAL A 54 8.15 -10.81 3.45
N GLY A 55 8.00 -12.11 3.68
CA GLY A 55 7.06 -12.71 4.63
C GLY A 55 7.27 -12.38 6.12
N ILE A 56 7.39 -11.11 6.50
CA ILE A 56 7.76 -10.67 7.85
C ILE A 56 6.57 -10.70 8.82
N ASN A 57 6.87 -10.72 10.12
CA ASN A 57 5.90 -10.74 11.21
C ASN A 57 6.23 -9.66 12.23
N LEU A 58 5.35 -8.67 12.40
CA LEU A 58 5.55 -7.52 13.28
C LEU A 58 4.46 -7.49 14.35
N THR A 59 4.30 -8.59 15.09
CA THR A 59 3.27 -8.73 16.14
C THR A 59 3.44 -7.75 17.31
N ALA A 60 4.63 -7.17 17.51
CA ALA A 60 4.79 -6.11 18.49
C ALA A 60 4.11 -4.79 18.06
N ALA A 61 3.84 -4.55 16.77
CA ALA A 61 3.18 -3.33 16.32
C ALA A 61 1.64 -3.46 16.42
N ASP A 62 1.01 -2.48 17.06
CA ASP A 62 -0.46 -2.33 17.11
C ASP A 62 -0.97 -1.23 16.18
N THR A 63 -0.08 -0.45 15.56
CA THR A 63 -0.45 0.68 14.72
C THR A 63 0.34 0.62 13.43
N CYS A 64 -0.37 0.62 12.30
CA CYS A 64 0.22 0.72 10.96
C CYS A 64 -0.15 2.07 10.35
N ILE A 65 0.85 2.77 9.79
CA ILE A 65 0.64 4.03 9.08
C ILE A 65 1.08 3.82 7.63
N ILE A 66 0.12 3.84 6.72
CA ILE A 66 0.36 3.87 5.28
C ILE A 66 0.59 5.33 4.90
N HIS A 67 1.86 5.68 4.66
CA HIS A 67 2.26 7.04 4.31
C HIS A 67 1.93 7.37 2.85
N ASP A 68 2.30 6.48 1.93
CA ASP A 68 2.03 6.59 0.50
C ASP A 68 1.22 5.37 0.08
N ILE A 69 0.14 5.58 -0.68
CA ILE A 69 -0.71 4.50 -1.19
C ILE A 69 -0.14 3.89 -2.48
N ASP A 70 -0.26 2.57 -2.62
CA ASP A 70 0.15 1.87 -3.84
C ASP A 70 -1.03 1.79 -4.84
N PHE A 71 -0.73 1.85 -6.14
CA PHE A 71 -1.72 1.63 -7.20
C PHE A 71 -2.32 0.21 -7.13
N ASN A 72 -1.55 -0.73 -6.59
CA ASN A 72 -2.00 -2.07 -6.29
C ASN A 72 -2.43 -2.17 -4.81
N PRO A 73 -3.75 -2.22 -4.51
CA PRO A 73 -4.25 -2.28 -3.13
C PRO A 73 -3.80 -3.52 -2.35
N TYR A 74 -3.37 -4.59 -3.03
CA TYR A 74 -2.87 -5.79 -2.39
C TYR A 74 -1.54 -5.58 -1.67
N ASN A 75 -0.70 -4.67 -2.18
CA ASN A 75 0.57 -4.34 -1.53
C ASN A 75 0.30 -3.68 -0.17
N ASP A 76 -0.64 -2.75 -0.11
CA ASP A 76 -1.02 -2.07 1.13
C ASP A 76 -1.69 -3.04 2.10
N LYS A 77 -2.63 -3.86 1.62
CA LYS A 77 -3.28 -4.91 2.45
C LYS A 77 -2.26 -5.89 3.02
N GLN A 78 -1.29 -6.31 2.21
CA GLN A 78 -0.21 -7.18 2.67
C GLN A 78 0.67 -6.51 3.73
N ALA A 79 0.88 -5.19 3.63
CA ALA A 79 1.58 -4.41 4.66
C ALA A 79 0.78 -4.34 5.97
N GLU A 80 -0.54 -4.14 5.90
CA GLU A 80 -1.46 -4.18 7.06
C GLU A 80 -1.42 -5.55 7.76
N ASP A 81 -1.46 -6.63 6.98
CA ASP A 81 -1.40 -8.03 7.47
C ASP A 81 -0.08 -8.39 8.16
N ARG A 82 0.96 -7.55 8.09
CA ARG A 82 2.20 -7.73 8.87
C ARG A 82 2.00 -7.46 10.36
N CYS A 83 1.12 -6.52 10.69
CA CYS A 83 0.76 -6.17 12.06
C CYS A 83 -0.50 -6.93 12.50
N HIS A 84 -1.48 -7.04 11.61
CA HIS A 84 -2.71 -7.81 11.82
C HIS A 84 -2.47 -9.31 11.57
N ARG A 85 -1.59 -9.90 12.39
CA ARG A 85 -1.11 -11.27 12.22
C ARG A 85 -1.48 -12.17 13.39
N MET A 86 -1.56 -13.47 13.13
CA MET A 86 -1.77 -14.49 14.16
C MET A 86 -0.67 -14.37 15.23
N GLY A 87 -1.07 -14.15 16.48
CA GLY A 87 -0.17 -13.87 17.61
C GLY A 87 -0.29 -12.44 18.16
N GLN A 88 -0.95 -11.54 17.44
CA GLN A 88 -1.29 -10.22 17.96
C GLN A 88 -2.39 -10.33 19.03
N THR A 89 -2.19 -9.67 20.17
CA THR A 89 -3.12 -9.65 21.30
C THR A 89 -3.81 -8.30 21.49
N ARG A 90 -3.30 -7.25 20.83
CA ARG A 90 -3.79 -5.87 20.91
C ARG A 90 -4.58 -5.51 19.64
N PRO A 91 -5.60 -4.64 19.75
CA PRO A 91 -6.32 -4.16 18.58
C PRO A 91 -5.37 -3.42 17.65
N VAL A 92 -5.36 -3.79 16.36
CA VAL A 92 -4.51 -3.14 15.36
C VAL A 92 -5.28 -2.00 14.71
N THR A 93 -4.69 -0.80 14.71
CA THR A 93 -5.27 0.38 14.03
C THR A 93 -4.47 0.70 12.78
N ILE A 94 -5.15 0.86 11.66
CA ILE A 94 -4.54 1.26 10.39
C ILE A 94 -4.90 2.71 10.10
N TYR A 95 -3.89 3.56 9.93
CA TYR A 95 -4.03 4.92 9.44
C TYR A 95 -3.51 4.99 8.01
N ARG A 96 -4.28 5.62 7.13
CA ARG A 96 -3.90 5.87 5.75
C ARG A 96 -3.90 7.37 5.52
N LEU A 97 -2.74 7.89 5.14
CA LEU A 97 -2.59 9.31 4.84
C LEU A 97 -2.99 9.53 3.37
N ILE A 98 -3.95 10.44 3.16
CA ILE A 98 -4.43 10.83 1.83
C ILE A 98 -4.43 12.36 1.79
N ALA A 99 -3.76 12.94 0.81
CA ALA A 99 -3.78 14.37 0.59
C ALA A 99 -5.07 14.82 -0.13
N GLU A 100 -5.77 15.77 0.47
CA GLU A 100 -7.01 16.33 -0.07
C GLU A 100 -6.79 17.06 -1.41
N SER A 101 -7.75 16.95 -2.33
CA SER A 101 -7.68 17.57 -3.66
C SER A 101 -6.45 17.16 -4.47
N THR A 102 -6.01 15.91 -4.28
CA THR A 102 -4.90 15.33 -5.04
C THR A 102 -5.31 14.04 -5.74
N ILE A 103 -4.43 13.56 -6.60
CA ILE A 103 -4.60 12.28 -7.29
C ILE A 103 -4.74 11.09 -6.33
N GLU A 104 -4.28 11.22 -5.08
CA GLU A 104 -4.35 10.17 -4.07
C GLU A 104 -5.80 9.80 -3.72
N GLU A 105 -6.74 10.75 -3.78
CA GLU A 105 -8.17 10.46 -3.57
C GLU A 105 -8.71 9.51 -4.65
N GLY A 106 -8.33 9.76 -5.91
CA GLY A 106 -8.69 8.92 -7.04
C GLY A 106 -8.06 7.53 -6.95
N MET A 107 -6.79 7.45 -6.54
CA MET A 107 -6.09 6.19 -6.25
C MET A 107 -6.79 5.40 -5.15
N GLN A 108 -7.18 6.04 -4.05
CA GLN A 108 -7.90 5.39 -2.95
C GLN A 108 -9.26 4.86 -3.39
N MET A 109 -10.03 5.63 -4.16
CA MET A 109 -11.31 5.18 -4.70
C MET A 109 -11.16 3.93 -5.59
N VAL A 110 -10.14 3.93 -6.46
CA VAL A 110 -9.82 2.78 -7.32
C VAL A 110 -9.41 1.57 -6.50
N ALA A 111 -8.58 1.76 -5.48
CA ALA A 111 -8.14 0.70 -4.57
C ALA A 111 -9.33 0.04 -3.86
N GLU A 112 -10.26 0.83 -3.32
CA GLU A 112 -11.47 0.35 -2.64
C GLU A 112 -12.40 -0.40 -3.59
N GLU A 113 -12.57 0.09 -4.83
CA GLU A 113 -13.39 -0.57 -5.84
C GLU A 113 -12.81 -1.94 -6.23
N LYS A 114 -11.50 -2.02 -6.46
CA LYS A 114 -10.81 -3.30 -6.73
C LYS A 114 -11.01 -4.29 -5.59
N LEU A 115 -10.82 -3.87 -4.34
CA LEU A 115 -11.00 -4.72 -3.16
C LEU A 115 -12.46 -5.16 -2.94
N LYS A 116 -13.42 -4.28 -3.23
CA LYS A 116 -14.85 -4.60 -3.13
C LYS A 116 -15.26 -5.60 -4.20
N LEU A 117 -14.86 -5.36 -5.44
CA LEU A 117 -15.14 -6.26 -6.55
C LEU A 117 -14.53 -7.64 -6.30
N GLU A 118 -13.30 -7.73 -5.79
CA GLU A 118 -12.73 -9.03 -5.43
C GLU A 118 -13.57 -9.79 -4.40
N LYS A 119 -14.05 -9.11 -3.35
CA LYS A 119 -14.95 -9.73 -2.37
C LYS A 119 -16.23 -10.26 -3.02
N GLU A 120 -16.70 -9.62 -4.09
CA GLU A 120 -17.86 -10.06 -4.88
C GLU A 120 -17.50 -11.15 -5.92
N ILE A 121 -16.33 -11.07 -6.56
CA ILE A 121 -15.77 -11.94 -7.62
C ILE A 121 -15.17 -13.23 -7.07
N THR A 122 -14.82 -13.29 -5.80
CA THR A 122 -14.57 -14.57 -5.12
C THR A 122 -15.85 -15.45 -5.14
N ALA A 123 -16.98 -14.92 -5.64
CA ALA A 123 -18.16 -15.67 -6.08
C ALA A 123 -18.33 -15.85 -7.62
N ASN A 124 -17.53 -15.22 -8.51
CA ASN A 124 -17.54 -15.39 -9.98
C ASN A 124 -16.29 -14.80 -10.71
N GLU A 125 -15.61 -15.58 -11.55
CA GLU A 125 -14.29 -15.34 -12.20
C GLU A 125 -14.24 -14.27 -13.33
N LYS A 126 -13.74 -13.02 -13.11
CA LYS A 126 -13.23 -12.08 -14.15
C LYS A 126 -12.28 -10.98 -13.59
N GLY A 127 -10.96 -11.18 -13.59
CA GLY A 127 -10.00 -10.26 -12.94
C GLY A 127 -9.28 -9.21 -13.81
N GLU A 128 -8.88 -9.52 -15.05
CA GLU A 128 -7.85 -8.72 -15.75
C GLU A 128 -8.34 -7.43 -16.45
N VAL A 129 -9.56 -7.41 -17.00
CA VAL A 129 -10.09 -6.28 -17.80
C VAL A 129 -10.35 -5.01 -16.95
N HIS A 130 -10.42 -5.14 -15.63
CA HIS A 130 -10.81 -4.04 -14.74
C HIS A 130 -9.64 -3.13 -14.34
N GLU A 131 -8.41 -3.66 -14.31
CA GLU A 131 -7.24 -2.89 -13.89
C GLU A 131 -6.94 -1.72 -14.84
N GLN A 132 -7.06 -1.93 -16.15
CA GLN A 132 -6.84 -0.87 -17.16
C GLN A 132 -7.90 0.23 -17.10
N LYS A 133 -9.18 -0.13 -16.86
CA LYS A 133 -10.26 0.87 -16.70
C LYS A 133 -10.01 1.79 -15.52
N CYS A 134 -9.50 1.24 -14.42
CA CYS A 134 -9.17 2.01 -13.23
C CYS A 134 -8.06 3.04 -13.49
N VAL A 135 -6.97 2.65 -14.16
CA VAL A 135 -5.85 3.58 -14.47
C VAL A 135 -6.32 4.71 -15.38
N VAL A 136 -7.22 4.42 -16.32
CA VAL A 136 -7.73 5.42 -17.27
C VAL A 136 -8.63 6.41 -16.58
N ARG A 137 -9.52 5.96 -15.69
CA ARG A 137 -10.32 6.85 -14.85
C ARG A 137 -9.44 7.79 -14.02
N LEU A 138 -8.34 7.26 -13.50
CA LEU A 138 -7.37 8.01 -12.70
C LEU A 138 -6.63 9.08 -13.52
N LEU A 139 -6.24 8.74 -14.75
CA LEU A 139 -5.66 9.69 -15.71
C LEU A 139 -6.67 10.76 -16.13
N THR A 140 -7.91 10.39 -16.42
CA THR A 140 -8.99 11.31 -16.76
C THR A 140 -9.23 12.31 -15.61
N MET A 141 -9.30 11.82 -14.36
CA MET A 141 -9.44 12.66 -13.18
C MET A 141 -8.25 13.61 -13.01
N ALA A 142 -7.02 13.12 -13.17
CA ALA A 142 -5.81 13.94 -13.04
C ALA A 142 -5.70 15.02 -14.13
N LEU A 143 -6.21 14.74 -15.33
CA LEU A 143 -6.21 15.68 -16.46
C LEU A 143 -7.43 16.60 -16.50
N GLY A 144 -8.41 16.41 -15.61
CA GLY A 144 -9.64 17.20 -15.57
C GLY A 144 -10.54 16.99 -16.79
N LEU A 145 -10.50 15.81 -17.39
CA LEU A 145 -11.30 15.47 -18.57
C LEU A 145 -12.72 15.06 -18.16
N ASP A 146 -13.71 15.41 -18.99
CA ASP A 146 -15.12 15.12 -18.73
C ASP A 146 -15.45 13.63 -18.91
N LYS A 147 -16.57 13.18 -18.33
CA LYS A 147 -17.05 11.78 -18.40
C LYS A 147 -17.19 11.25 -19.83
N ASP A 148 -17.53 12.13 -20.79
CA ASP A 148 -17.65 11.77 -22.20
C ASP A 148 -16.28 11.41 -22.82
N GLU A 149 -15.19 12.05 -22.38
CA GLU A 149 -13.82 11.72 -22.80
C GLU A 149 -13.37 10.40 -22.15
N GLU A 150 -13.72 10.17 -20.88
CA GLU A 150 -13.48 8.91 -20.18
C GLU A 150 -14.07 7.71 -20.92
N GLU A 151 -15.33 7.83 -21.36
CA GLU A 151 -16.04 6.77 -22.07
C GLU A 151 -15.44 6.51 -23.46
N ARG A 152 -14.97 7.56 -24.15
CA ARG A 152 -14.24 7.45 -25.43
C ARG A 152 -12.90 6.74 -25.26
N LEU A 153 -12.10 7.11 -24.26
CA LEU A 153 -10.83 6.46 -23.97
C LEU A 153 -11.03 4.98 -23.62
N ASN A 154 -11.98 4.68 -22.74
CA ASN A 154 -12.34 3.32 -22.37
C ASN A 154 -12.78 2.46 -23.57
N ASN A 155 -13.61 3.00 -24.46
CA ASN A 155 -14.04 2.30 -25.66
C ASN A 155 -12.89 2.10 -26.68
N SER A 156 -11.98 3.06 -26.80
CA SER A 156 -10.80 2.97 -27.68
C SER A 156 -9.82 1.87 -27.25
N MET A 157 -9.56 1.72 -25.94
CA MET A 157 -8.67 0.65 -25.47
C MET A 157 -9.31 -0.73 -25.58
N ASN A 158 -10.61 -0.86 -25.26
CA ASN A 158 -11.31 -2.14 -25.38
C ASN A 158 -11.36 -2.65 -26.82
N ASN A 159 -11.50 -1.76 -27.81
CA ASN A 159 -11.51 -2.12 -29.24
C ASN A 159 -10.13 -2.48 -29.80
N SER A 160 -9.05 -1.97 -29.20
CA SER A 160 -7.68 -2.31 -29.58
C SER A 160 -7.27 -3.71 -29.11
N LEU A 161 -7.95 -4.25 -28.10
CA LEU A 161 -7.72 -5.58 -27.52
C LEU A 161 -8.53 -6.70 -28.20
N THR A 162 -9.68 -6.38 -28.80
CA THR A 162 -10.51 -7.35 -29.55
C THR A 162 -10.04 -7.57 -30.99
N SER A 163 -9.02 -6.83 -31.44
CA SER A 163 -8.47 -6.89 -32.80
C SER A 163 -7.15 -7.68 -32.90
N GLN A 164 -6.76 -8.43 -31.87
CA GLN A 164 -5.65 -9.40 -31.90
C GLN A 164 -6.14 -10.82 -31.60
#